data_AF-A0A917A3F6-F1
#
_entry.id   AF-A0A917A3F6-F1
#
_cell.length_a   1.000
_cell.length_b   1.000
_cell.length_c   1.000
_cell.angle_alpha   90.00
_cell.angle_beta   90.00
_cell.angle_gamma   90.00
#
_symmetry.space_group_name_H-M   'P 1'
#
loop_
_entity.id
_entity.type
_entity.pdbx_description
1 polymer ?
#
loop_
_entity_poly.entity_id
_entity_poly.type
_entity_poly.pdbx_seq_one_letter_code
_entity_poly.pdbx_strand_id
1 'polypeptide(L)' 'MTYDAYLKSVGEDGAMFVGDPDTVANKIIRVVEELRLDSFMLHLPVGSMPHEDTLKAIRLYGEQVAPKVRSYFAGKK' A
#
# COMPACT_ATOMS: atom_id res chain seq x y z
N MET A 1 -3.89 15.66 -13.14
CA MET A 1 -2.72 14.75 -13.21
C MET A 1 -2.58 14.31 -14.66
N THR A 2 -1.41 14.46 -15.27
CA THR A 2 -1.15 13.89 -16.61
C THR A 2 -0.99 12.38 -16.50
N TYR A 3 -1.18 11.64 -17.60
CA TYR A 3 -1.02 10.19 -17.60
C TYR A 3 0.41 9.76 -17.20
N ASP A 4 1.43 10.46 -17.70
CA ASP A 4 2.82 10.18 -17.32
C ASP A 4 3.10 10.44 -15.83
N ALA A 5 2.50 11.49 -15.26
CA ALA A 5 2.59 11.75 -13.82
C ALA A 5 1.91 10.66 -12.99
N TYR A 6 0.81 10.09 -13.49
CA TYR A 6 0.15 8.94 -12.88
C TYR A 6 1.05 7.70 -12.90
N LEU A 7 1.59 7.34 -14.06
CA LEU A 7 2.48 6.17 -14.21
C LEU A 7 3.70 6.28 -13.30
N LYS A 8 4.29 7.47 -13.20
CA LYS A 8 5.40 7.71 -12.26
C LYS A 8 4.97 7.57 -10.79
N SER A 9 3.75 7.97 -10.45
CA SER A 9 3.23 7.87 -9.09
C SER A 9 2.88 6.44 -8.66
N VAL A 10 2.44 5.58 -9.60
CA VAL A 10 2.12 4.16 -9.33
C VAL A 10 3.30 3.21 -9.56
N GLY A 11 4.39 3.70 -10.15
CA GLY A 11 5.62 2.93 -10.34
C GLY A 11 6.26 2.48 -9.02
N GLU A 12 7.32 1.67 -9.12
CA GLU A 12 7.99 1.07 -7.96
C GLU A 12 8.42 2.11 -6.92
N ASP A 13 9.00 3.23 -7.37
CA ASP A 13 9.47 4.32 -6.50
C ASP A 13 8.45 5.47 -6.36
N GLY A 14 7.25 5.28 -6.88
CA GLY A 14 6.17 6.25 -6.80
C GLY A 14 5.51 6.31 -5.42
N ALA A 15 4.86 7.43 -5.10
CA ALA A 15 4.22 7.65 -3.81
C ALA A 15 2.92 6.84 -3.60
N MET A 16 2.34 6.27 -4.66
CA MET A 16 1.09 5.52 -4.57
C MET A 16 1.34 4.02 -4.34
N PHE A 17 0.56 3.43 -3.44
CA PHE A 17 0.55 1.99 -3.15
C PHE A 17 -0.64 1.37 -3.89
N VAL A 18 -0.43 1.01 -5.16
CA VAL A 18 -1.48 0.50 -6.06
C VAL A 18 -1.01 -0.81 -6.68
N GLY A 19 -1.89 -1.81 -6.72
CA GLY A 19 -1.60 -3.13 -7.28
C GLY A 19 -2.44 -4.20 -6.61
N ASP A 20 -2.02 -5.45 -6.77
CA ASP A 20 -2.53 -6.57 -5.99
C ASP A 20 -2.00 -6.54 -4.54
N PRO A 21 -2.59 -7.33 -3.61
CA PRO A 21 -2.18 -7.32 -2.21
C PRO A 21 -0.71 -7.68 -1.95
N ASP A 22 -0.08 -8.52 -2.77
CA ASP A 22 1.34 -8.88 -2.62
C ASP A 22 2.25 -7.72 -3.04
N THR A 23 1.95 -7.09 -4.18
CA THR A 23 2.67 -5.90 -4.64
C THR A 23 2.63 -4.78 -3.60
N VAL A 24 1.45 -4.52 -3.04
CA VAL A 24 1.29 -3.48 -2.01
C VAL A 24 2.03 -3.85 -0.72
N ALA A 25 1.93 -5.11 -0.25
CA ALA A 25 2.61 -5.56 0.96
C ALA A 25 4.13 -5.46 0.83
N ASN A 26 4.70 -5.92 -0.28
CA ASN A 26 6.14 -5.85 -0.55
C ASN A 26 6.64 -4.41 -0.60
N LYS A 27 5.88 -3.50 -1.23
CA LYS A 27 6.21 -2.07 -1.26
C LYS A 27 6.18 -1.44 0.12
N ILE A 28 5.20 -1.79 0.97
CA ILE A 28 5.13 -1.32 2.36
C ILE A 28 6.35 -1.81 3.15
N ILE A 29 6.67 -3.11 3.06
CA ILE A 29 7.82 -3.70 3.75
C ILE A 29 9.09 -2.95 3.37
N ARG A 30 9.35 -2.77 2.07
CA ARG A 30 10.53 -2.05 1.58
C ARG A 30 10.64 -0.64 2.18
N VAL A 31 9.56 0.14 2.13
CA VAL A 31 9.55 1.52 2.65
C VAL A 31 9.75 1.56 4.17
N VAL A 32 9.11 0.64 4.91
CA VAL A 32 9.27 0.56 6.37
C VAL A 32 10.71 0.20 6.74
N GLU A 33 11.38 -0.68 5.99
CA GLU A 33 12.78 -1.05 6.22
C GLU A 33 13.75 0.09 5.88
N GLU A 34 13.59 0.70 4.71
CA GLU A 34 14.47 1.77 4.24
C GLU A 34 14.40 3.00 5.15
N LEU A 35 13.19 3.39 5.57
CA LEU A 35 12.95 4.58 6.37
C LEU A 35 12.90 4.32 7.88
N ARG A 36 12.95 3.04 8.31
CA ARG A 36 12.87 2.62 9.72
C ARG A 36 11.63 3.18 10.43
N LEU A 37 10.45 2.93 9.84
CA LEU A 37 9.18 3.43 10.34
C LEU A 37 8.58 2.51 11.40
N ASP A 38 8.02 3.07 12.47
CA ASP A 38 7.25 2.33 13.47
C ASP A 38 5.75 2.26 13.14
N SER A 39 5.27 3.14 12.27
CA SER A 39 3.86 3.27 11.90
C SER A 39 3.70 3.58 10.42
N PHE A 40 2.73 2.93 9.78
CA PHE A 40 2.35 3.14 8.39
C PHE A 40 0.86 3.48 8.32
N MET A 41 0.53 4.63 7.73
CA MET A 41 -0.85 5.08 7.51
C MET A 41 -1.13 5.11 6.01
N LEU A 42 -2.24 4.51 5.61
CA LEU A 42 -2.69 4.49 4.23
C LEU A 42 -3.93 5.38 4.08
N HIS A 43 -3.87 6.34 3.16
CA HIS A 43 -5.01 7.20 2.83
C HIS A 43 -5.85 6.58 1.70
N LEU A 44 -7.12 6.32 1.99
CA LEU A 44 -8.15 5.89 1.05
C LEU A 44 -9.41 6.72 1.35
N PRO A 45 -10.17 7.22 0.34
CA PRO A 45 -10.03 7.06 -1.11
C PRO A 45 -9.17 8.15 -1.80
N VAL A 46 -8.75 7.87 -3.04
CA VAL A 46 -8.07 8.86 -3.90
C VAL A 46 -9.10 9.58 -4.77
N GLY A 47 -9.50 10.80 -4.38
CA GLY A 47 -10.50 11.57 -5.10
C GLY A 47 -11.91 10.97 -5.00
N SER A 48 -12.68 11.02 -6.09
CA SER A 48 -14.08 10.59 -6.14
C SER A 48 -14.24 9.08 -6.40
N MET A 49 -13.48 8.23 -5.69
CA MET A 49 -13.64 6.77 -5.85
C MET A 49 -15.04 6.32 -5.41
N PRO A 50 -15.65 5.34 -6.10
CA PRO A 50 -16.89 4.73 -5.63
C PRO A 50 -16.76 4.17 -4.21
N HIS A 51 -17.84 4.26 -3.45
CA HIS A 51 -17.85 3.79 -2.06
C HIS A 51 -17.55 2.29 -1.94
N GLU A 52 -18.13 1.48 -2.83
CA GLU A 52 -17.94 0.03 -2.85
C GLU A 52 -16.48 -0.36 -3.10
N ASP A 53 -15.80 0.33 -4.03
CA ASP A 53 -14.38 0.11 -4.31
C ASP A 53 -13.51 0.50 -3.12
N THR A 54 -13.87 1.58 -2.42
CA THR A 54 -13.18 2.02 -1.20
C THR A 54 -13.31 0.97 -0.09
N LEU A 55 -14.52 0.45 0.15
CA LEU A 55 -14.75 -0.62 1.13
C LEU A 55 -14.02 -1.91 0.75
N LYS A 56 -13.99 -2.27 -0.53
CA LYS A 56 -13.24 -3.42 -1.04
C LYS A 56 -11.73 -3.25 -0.79
N ALA A 57 -11.18 -2.07 -1.04
CA ALA A 57 -9.78 -1.77 -0.78
C ALA A 57 -9.44 -1.88 0.72
N ILE A 58 -10.29 -1.33 1.60
CA ILE A 58 -10.13 -1.46 3.07
C ILE A 58 -10.15 -2.93 3.49
N ARG A 59 -11.09 -3.72 2.95
CA ARG A 59 -11.19 -5.16 3.24
C ARG A 59 -9.94 -5.91 2.80
N LEU A 60 -9.48 -5.72 1.57
CA LEU A 60 -8.26 -6.35 1.06
C LEU A 60 -7.02 -5.96 1.87
N TYR A 61 -6.94 -4.68 2.28
CA TYR A 61 -5.86 -4.21 3.13
C TYR A 61 -5.87 -4.93 4.50
N GLY A 62 -7.03 -5.01 5.15
CA GLY A 62 -7.16 -5.65 6.46
C GLY A 62 -6.98 -7.17 6.44
N GLU A 63 -7.51 -7.85 5.41
CA GLU A 63 -7.50 -9.32 5.32
C GLU A 63 -6.21 -9.89 4.72
N GLN A 64 -5.54 -9.15 3.82
CA GLN A 64 -4.40 -9.69 3.06
C GLN A 64 -3.11 -8.91 3.27
N VAL A 65 -3.13 -7.59 3.11
CA VAL A 65 -1.91 -6.77 3.16
C VAL A 65 -1.35 -6.69 4.57
N ALA A 66 -2.16 -6.24 5.54
CA ALA A 66 -1.70 -6.01 6.91
C ALA A 66 -1.16 -7.29 7.59
N PRO A 67 -1.78 -8.48 7.44
CA PRO A 67 -1.23 -9.72 7.97
C PRO A 67 0.11 -10.11 7.35
N LYS A 68 0.29 -9.92 6.03
CA LYS A 68 1.56 -10.21 5.33
C LYS A 68 2.69 -9.33 5.85
N VAL A 69 2.46 -8.03 5.95
CA VAL A 69 3.44 -7.06 6.49
C VAL A 69 3.78 -7.39 7.95
N ARG A 70 2.78 -7.64 8.80
CA ARG A 70 3.01 -7.99 10.22
C ARG A 70 3.78 -9.30 10.38
N SER A 71 3.45 -10.31 9.60
CA SER A 71 4.13 -11.61 9.64
C SER A 71 5.61 -11.48 9.25
N TYR A 72 5.92 -10.68 8.23
CA TYR A 72 7.29 -10.41 7.81
C TYR A 72 8.14 -9.83 8.95
N PHE A 73 7.65 -8.79 9.62
CA PHE A 73 8.40 -8.15 10.72
C PHE A 73 8.40 -8.97 12.02
N ALA A 74 7.38 -9.81 12.26
CA ALA A 74 7.38 -10.73 13.40
C ALA A 74 8.51 -11.75 13.32
N GLY A 75 8.87 -12.20 12.12
CA GLY A 75 9.97 -13.15 11.88
C GLY A 75 11.38 -12.54 11.93
N LYS A 76 11.51 -11.21 12.08
CA LYS A 76 12.80 -10.51 12.16
C LYS A 76 13.23 -10.13 13.58
N LYS A 77 12.48 -10.57 14.60
CA LYS A 77 12.89 -10.41 16.00
C LYS A 77 14.08 -11.28 16.36
#